data_AF-A0A3M0ZS65-F1
#
_entry.id   AF-A0A3M0ZS65-F1
#
_cell.length_a   1.000
_cell.length_b   1.000
_cell.length_c   1.000
_cell.angle_alpha   90.00
_cell.angle_beta   90.00
_cell.angle_gamma   90.00
#
_symmetry.space_group_name_H-M   'P 1'
#
loop_
_entity.id
_entity.type
_entity.pdbx_description
1 polymer ?
#
loop_
_entity_poly.entity_id
_entity_poly.type
_entity_poly.pdbx_seq_one_letter_code
_entity_poly.pdbx_strand_id
1 'polypeptide(L)'
;AKLFNLYPKKGSLSVGADADIVVWDPAASKTISAKTHHQNVDFNIFEGMEVTGLARTTLSRGKITWCDGDLRAERGAGRYVKRPAFQPDFAAQTIRNERSRPRPVPRAAE
;
A
#
# COMPACT_ATOMS: atom_id res chain seq x y z
N ALA A 1 3.79 1.49 2.30
CA ALA A 1 3.62 2.84 2.88
C ALA A 1 4.95 3.60 3.06
N LYS A 2 6.00 2.98 3.64
CA LYS A 2 7.33 3.60 3.82
C LYS A 2 7.92 4.16 2.52
N LEU A 3 7.97 3.33 1.45
CA LEU A 3 8.49 3.72 0.13
C LEU A 3 7.84 4.98 -0.47
N PHE A 4 6.57 5.23 -0.18
CA PHE A 4 5.82 6.37 -0.70
C PHE A 4 5.66 7.49 0.33
N ASN A 5 6.44 7.47 1.41
CA ASN A 5 6.43 8.45 2.49
C ASN A 5 5.06 8.64 3.15
N LEU A 6 4.32 7.54 3.36
CA LEU A 6 3.00 7.53 3.98
C LEU A 6 2.95 6.83 5.33
N TYR A 7 4.05 6.20 5.77
CA TYR A 7 4.13 5.56 7.08
C TYR A 7 4.42 6.60 8.18
N PRO A 8 3.83 6.50 9.38
CA PRO A 8 2.89 5.46 9.84
C PRO A 8 1.42 5.73 9.50
N LYS A 9 1.08 6.87 8.90
CA LYS A 9 -0.31 7.23 8.58
C LYS A 9 -1.07 6.14 7.80
N LYS A 10 -0.39 5.41 6.92
CA LYS A 10 -0.92 4.23 6.21
C LYS A 10 -0.06 3.00 6.49
N GLY A 11 -0.69 1.81 6.46
CA GLY A 11 0.00 0.53 6.63
C GLY A 11 0.55 0.33 8.04
N SER A 12 -0.12 0.89 9.06
CA SER A 12 0.19 0.72 10.47
C SER A 12 -1.12 0.56 11.25
N LEU A 13 -1.12 -0.34 12.23
CA LEU A 13 -2.16 -0.41 13.26
C LEU A 13 -1.59 0.22 14.54
N SER A 14 -1.62 1.53 14.61
CA SER A 14 -1.12 2.32 15.73
C SER A 14 -1.96 3.57 15.94
N VAL A 15 -1.92 4.12 17.15
CA VAL A 15 -2.65 5.35 17.49
C VAL A 15 -2.19 6.48 16.55
N GLY A 16 -3.15 7.17 15.93
CA GLY A 16 -2.90 8.26 14.98
C GLY A 16 -2.77 7.83 13.51
N ALA A 17 -2.70 6.54 13.20
CA ALA A 17 -2.80 6.05 11.83
C ALA A 17 -4.23 6.19 11.27
N ASP A 18 -4.37 6.33 9.94
CA ASP A 18 -5.68 6.29 9.30
C ASP A 18 -6.28 4.87 9.50
N ALA A 19 -7.55 4.79 9.89
CA ALA A 19 -8.28 3.54 10.12
C ALA A 19 -8.66 2.81 8.82
N ASP A 20 -7.65 2.43 8.03
CA ASP A 20 -7.76 1.58 6.86
C ASP A 20 -7.32 0.17 7.26
N ILE A 21 -8.29 -0.69 7.58
CA ILE A 21 -8.09 -1.96 8.29
C ILE A 21 -8.84 -3.06 7.56
N VAL A 22 -8.25 -4.25 7.49
CA VAL A 22 -8.93 -5.47 7.03
C VAL A 22 -9.02 -6.44 8.20
N VAL A 23 -10.23 -6.88 8.51
CA VAL A 23 -10.47 -8.06 9.35
C VAL A 23 -10.35 -9.27 8.44
N TRP A 24 -9.31 -10.06 8.67
CA TRP A 24 -8.95 -11.19 7.83
C TRP A 24 -9.38 -12.50 8.49
N ASP A 25 -10.09 -13.35 7.75
CA ASP A 25 -10.40 -14.71 8.15
C ASP A 25 -9.38 -15.66 7.51
N PRO A 26 -8.44 -16.24 8.28
CA PRO A 26 -7.41 -17.11 7.74
C PRO A 26 -7.92 -18.52 7.38
N ALA A 27 -9.11 -18.92 7.83
CA ALA A 27 -9.68 -20.25 7.60
C ALA A 27 -10.67 -20.27 6.43
N ALA A 28 -11.27 -19.12 6.10
CA ALA A 28 -12.15 -19.00 4.95
C ALA A 28 -11.40 -19.27 3.64
N SER A 29 -12.07 -19.94 2.69
CA SER A 29 -11.53 -20.25 1.38
C SER A 29 -12.52 -19.92 0.26
N LYS A 30 -11.99 -19.72 -0.95
CA LYS A 30 -12.80 -19.63 -2.17
C LYS A 30 -11.96 -20.00 -3.39
N THR A 31 -12.64 -20.35 -4.47
CA THR A 31 -12.05 -20.39 -5.81
C THR A 31 -12.23 -19.02 -6.47
N ILE A 32 -11.15 -18.42 -6.96
CA ILE A 32 -11.22 -17.15 -7.69
C ILE A 32 -11.92 -17.39 -9.04
N SER A 33 -12.92 -16.55 -9.35
CA SER A 33 -13.63 -16.62 -10.62
C SER A 33 -14.11 -15.25 -11.09
N ALA A 34 -14.10 -15.01 -12.41
CA ALA A 34 -14.71 -13.86 -13.07
C ALA A 34 -16.21 -13.75 -12.75
N LYS A 35 -16.90 -14.89 -12.54
CA LYS A 35 -18.33 -14.91 -12.18
C LYS A 35 -18.63 -14.29 -10.82
N THR A 36 -17.63 -14.17 -9.94
CA THR A 36 -17.81 -13.76 -8.53
C THR A 36 -16.93 -12.57 -8.13
N HIS A 37 -16.03 -12.11 -9.00
CA HIS A 37 -15.21 -10.94 -8.70
C HIS A 37 -16.04 -9.64 -8.82
N HIS A 38 -15.46 -8.54 -8.35
CA HIS A 38 -16.11 -7.23 -8.38
C HIS A 38 -15.43 -6.28 -9.39
N GLN A 39 -14.65 -6.85 -10.32
CA GLN A 39 -13.97 -6.07 -11.36
C GLN A 39 -14.92 -5.89 -12.55
N ASN A 40 -14.80 -4.78 -13.27
CA ASN A 40 -15.63 -4.49 -14.44
C ASN A 40 -14.97 -5.04 -15.72
N VAL A 41 -14.75 -6.35 -15.75
CA VAL A 41 -14.08 -7.11 -16.82
C VAL A 41 -14.65 -8.54 -16.78
N ASP A 42 -14.67 -9.23 -17.92
CA ASP A 42 -15.32 -10.53 -18.12
C ASP A 42 -14.39 -11.75 -17.93
N PHE A 43 -13.11 -11.53 -17.59
CA PHE A 43 -12.14 -12.58 -17.30
C PHE A 43 -11.38 -12.34 -15.99
N ASN A 44 -10.73 -13.39 -15.49
CA ASN A 44 -9.82 -13.29 -14.35
C ASN A 44 -8.55 -14.10 -14.64
N ILE A 45 -7.38 -13.48 -14.52
CA ILE A 45 -6.10 -14.17 -14.75
C ILE A 45 -5.82 -15.26 -13.72
N PHE A 46 -6.54 -15.27 -12.60
CA PHE A 46 -6.47 -16.28 -11.54
C PHE A 46 -7.68 -17.22 -11.53
N GLU A 47 -8.41 -17.34 -12.65
CA GLU A 47 -9.58 -18.22 -12.75
C GLU A 47 -9.26 -19.65 -12.28
N GLY A 48 -10.11 -20.19 -11.40
CA GLY A 48 -9.95 -21.56 -10.87
C GLY A 48 -8.93 -21.69 -9.73
N MET A 49 -8.22 -20.63 -9.37
CA MET A 49 -7.26 -20.66 -8.26
C MET A 49 -7.97 -20.73 -6.92
N GLU A 50 -7.73 -21.79 -6.15
CA GLU A 50 -8.17 -21.89 -4.75
C GLU A 50 -7.25 -21.07 -3.84
N VAL A 51 -7.86 -20.25 -3.00
CA VAL A 51 -7.15 -19.44 -2.00
C VAL A 51 -7.76 -19.66 -0.62
N THR A 52 -6.89 -19.68 0.39
CA THR A 52 -7.25 -19.72 1.81
C THR A 52 -6.80 -18.42 2.46
N GLY A 53 -7.64 -17.84 3.30
CA GLY A 53 -7.50 -16.48 3.80
C GLY A 53 -8.33 -15.50 2.97
N LEU A 54 -9.35 -14.89 3.58
CA LEU A 54 -10.22 -13.91 2.92
C LEU A 54 -10.47 -12.68 3.79
N ALA A 55 -10.69 -11.54 3.12
CA ALA A 55 -11.14 -10.32 3.78
C ALA A 55 -12.62 -10.47 4.17
N ARG A 56 -12.89 -10.61 5.47
CA ARG A 56 -14.24 -10.69 6.02
C ARG A 56 -14.88 -9.31 6.10
N THR A 57 -14.13 -8.33 6.62
CA THR A 57 -14.58 -6.95 6.74
C THR A 57 -13.45 -6.01 6.33
N THR A 58 -13.76 -5.00 5.53
CA THR A 58 -12.81 -3.95 5.15
C THR A 58 -13.32 -2.61 5.66
N LEU A 59 -12.45 -1.90 6.37
CA LEU A 59 -12.66 -0.54 6.82
C LEU A 59 -11.79 0.40 5.99
N SER A 60 -12.38 1.51 5.55
CA SER A 60 -11.67 2.62 4.95
C SER A 60 -11.99 3.86 5.76
N ARG A 61 -10.97 4.50 6.34
CA ARG A 61 -11.13 5.73 7.13
C ARG A 61 -12.11 5.54 8.31
N GLY A 62 -12.14 4.35 8.89
CA GLY A 62 -13.03 4.00 10.00
C GLY A 62 -14.46 3.63 9.62
N LYS A 63 -14.84 3.70 8.34
CA LYS A 63 -16.14 3.24 7.84
C LYS A 63 -16.04 1.81 7.30
N ILE A 64 -17.01 0.96 7.61
CA ILE A 64 -17.12 -0.37 7.00
C ILE A 64 -17.53 -0.19 5.52
N THR A 65 -16.65 -0.57 4.60
CA THR A 65 -16.90 -0.52 3.15
C THR A 65 -17.19 -1.88 2.54
N TRP A 66 -16.88 -2.95 3.26
CA TRP A 66 -17.15 -4.34 2.85
C TRP A 66 -17.42 -5.18 4.10
N CYS A 67 -18.44 -6.03 4.07
CA CYS A 67 -18.72 -6.97 5.14
C CYS A 67 -19.41 -8.23 4.60
N ASP A 68 -18.79 -9.41 4.75
CA ASP A 68 -19.40 -10.71 4.43
C ASP A 68 -20.06 -10.78 3.04
N GLY A 69 -19.43 -10.21 2.00
CA GLY A 69 -19.98 -10.22 0.64
C GLY A 69 -20.71 -8.93 0.22
N ASP A 70 -21.03 -8.06 1.17
CA ASP A 70 -21.81 -6.85 0.96
C ASP A 70 -20.91 -5.61 0.79
N LEU A 71 -21.00 -4.95 -0.38
CA LEU A 71 -20.25 -3.75 -0.70
C LEU A 71 -21.00 -2.50 -0.23
N ARG A 72 -20.41 -1.79 0.73
CA ARG A 72 -20.94 -0.57 1.36
C ARG A 72 -20.15 0.68 1.02
N ALA A 73 -19.34 0.63 -0.05
CA ALA A 73 -18.49 1.73 -0.44
C ALA A 73 -19.31 2.89 -1.04
N GLU A 74 -19.09 4.10 -0.53
CA GLU A 74 -19.70 5.32 -1.05
C GLU A 74 -18.82 5.94 -2.15
N ARG A 75 -19.40 6.18 -3.34
CA ARG A 75 -18.70 6.88 -4.43
C ARG A 75 -18.25 8.26 -3.94
N GLY A 76 -16.96 8.57 -4.12
CA GLY A 76 -16.38 9.86 -3.72
C GLY A 76 -15.90 9.95 -2.27
N ALA A 77 -16.09 8.91 -1.44
CA ALA A 77 -15.59 8.91 -0.06
C ALA A 77 -14.05 8.83 0.05
N GLY A 78 -13.38 8.40 -1.01
CA GLY A 78 -11.92 8.42 -1.11
C GLY A 78 -11.36 9.85 -1.21
N ARG A 79 -10.14 10.06 -0.71
CA ARG A 79 -9.43 11.35 -0.82
C ARG A 79 -8.02 11.17 -1.35
N TYR A 80 -7.53 12.16 -2.09
CA TYR A 80 -6.11 12.27 -2.42
C TYR A 80 -5.26 12.37 -1.14
N VAL A 81 -4.11 11.70 -1.13
CA VAL A 81 -3.15 11.76 -0.02
C VAL A 81 -1.85 12.35 -0.55
N LYS A 82 -1.55 13.59 -0.13
CA LYS A 82 -0.29 14.27 -0.48
C LYS A 82 0.90 13.50 0.10
N ARG A 83 1.91 13.26 -0.73
CA ARG A 83 3.15 12.57 -0.38
C ARG A 83 4.31 13.58 -0.35
N PRO A 84 4.97 13.80 0.78
CA PRO A 84 6.16 14.64 0.81
C PRO A 84 7.31 13.97 0.05
N ALA A 85 8.11 14.77 -0.66
CA ALA A 85 9.35 14.31 -1.28
C ALA A 85 10.39 13.96 -0.20
N PHE A 86 11.44 13.24 -0.61
CA PHE A 86 12.61 12.93 0.21
C PHE A 86 12.26 12.26 1.56
N GLN A 87 11.71 11.04 1.52
CA GLN A 87 11.53 10.23 2.74
C GLN A 87 12.83 10.12 3.56
N PRO A 88 12.74 9.99 4.89
CA PRO A 88 13.90 9.93 5.79
C PRO A 88 14.97 8.90 5.41
N ASP A 89 14.58 7.78 4.78
CA ASP A 89 15.51 6.76 4.31
C ASP A 89 16.53 7.29 3.29
N PHE A 90 16.22 8.39 2.57
CA PHE A 90 17.18 9.05 1.70
C PHE A 90 18.32 9.75 2.45
N ALA A 91 18.19 10.03 3.76
CA ALA A 91 19.27 10.64 4.54
C ALA A 91 20.54 9.79 4.50
N ALA A 92 20.41 8.47 4.62
CA ALA A 92 21.53 7.54 4.50
C ALA A 92 22.18 7.59 3.10
N GLN A 93 21.36 7.70 2.05
CA GLN A 93 21.85 7.85 0.68
C GLN A 93 22.59 9.18 0.49
N THR A 94 22.09 10.28 1.06
CA THR A 94 22.76 11.58 1.03
C THR A 94 24.13 11.49 1.71
N ILE A 95 24.21 10.94 2.92
CA ILE A 95 25.48 10.73 3.64
C ILE A 95 26.44 9.89 2.80
N ARG A 96 25.96 8.80 2.17
CA ARG A 96 26.78 7.96 1.29
C ARG A 96 27.33 8.76 0.12
N ASN A 97 26.46 9.49 -0.58
CA ASN A 97 26.82 10.29 -1.75
C ASN A 97 27.86 11.36 -1.41
N GLU A 98 27.71 12.02 -0.27
CA GLU A 98 28.66 13.03 0.22
C GLU A 98 30.02 12.40 0.53
N ARG A 99 30.04 11.25 1.20
CA ARG A 99 31.28 10.52 1.52
C ARG A 99 31.99 10.00 0.28
N SER A 100 31.24 9.55 -0.73
CA SER A 100 31.79 9.05 -1.99
C SER A 100 32.00 10.14 -3.03
N ARG A 101 31.90 11.43 -2.66
CA ARG A 101 32.03 12.52 -3.62
C ARG A 101 33.46 12.53 -4.20
N PRO A 102 33.63 12.36 -5.52
CA PRO A 102 34.95 12.35 -6.14
C PRO A 102 35.64 13.71 -5.94
N ARG A 103 36.96 13.69 -5.75
CA ARG A 103 37.78 14.89 -5.59
C ARG A 103 38.73 15.02 -6.78
N PRO A 104 38.93 16.23 -7.32
CA PRO A 104 39.90 16.43 -8.38
C PRO A 104 41.32 16.15 -7.86
N VAL A 105 42.18 15.62 -8.74
CA VAL A 105 43.61 15.50 -8.47
C VAL A 105 44.27 16.83 -8.85
N PRO A 106 44.90 17.56 -7.91
CA PRO A 106 45.59 18.80 -8.23
C PRO A 106 46.78 18.50 -9.14
N ARG A 107 46.94 19.29 -10.20
CA ARG A 107 48.09 19.27 -11.10
C ARG A 107 48.73 20.65 -11.12
N ALA A 108 50.06 20.72 -11.14
CA ALA A 108 50.76 21.99 -11.33
C ALA A 108 50.51 22.51 -12.75
N ALA A 109 50.36 23.82 -12.90
CA ALA A 109 50.42 24.46 -14.21
C ALA A 109 51.89 24.48 -14.67
N GLU A 110 52.12 24.10 -15.93
CA GLU A 110 53.40 24.21 -16.61
C GLU A 110 53.71 25.67 -16.97
#